data_AF-A0A2S9GKP9-F1
#
_entry.id   AF-A0A2S9GKP9-F1
#
_cell.length_a   1.000
_cell.length_b   1.000
_cell.length_c   1.000
_cell.angle_alpha   90.00
_cell.angle_beta   90.00
_cell.angle_gamma   90.00
#
_symmetry.space_group_name_H-M   'P 1'
#
loop_
_entity.id
_entity.type
_entity.pdbx_description
1 polymer ?
#
loop_
_entity_poly.entity_id
_entity_poly.type
_entity_poly.pdbx_seq_one_letter_code
_entity_poly.pdbx_strand_id
1 'polypeptide(L)'
;DLAAALDRVGADGLAVHTNPLQEAMQHNGDTDFSGSMERLRAVAGSIGYPVMLKEVGHGIGAAAAAELVDCPIAAIDVAGAGG
;
A
#
# COMPACT_ATOMS: atom_id res chain seq x y z
N ASP A 1 14.74 -0.68 10.76
CA ASP A 1 14.88 -0.02 9.45
C ASP A 1 14.29 -0.93 8.39
N LEU A 2 13.43 -0.40 7.52
CA LEU A 2 12.67 -1.18 6.54
C LEU A 2 13.56 -1.69 5.41
N ALA A 3 14.53 -0.89 4.95
CA ALA A 3 15.51 -1.32 3.95
C ALA A 3 16.33 -2.52 4.46
N ALA A 4 16.85 -2.43 5.68
CA ALA A 4 17.57 -3.55 6.30
C ALA A 4 16.70 -4.82 6.48
N ALA A 5 15.39 -4.68 6.66
CA ALA A 5 14.47 -5.82 6.71
C ALA A 5 14.31 -6.48 5.32
N LEU A 6 14.23 -5.67 4.26
CA LEU A 6 14.17 -6.13 2.87
C LEU A 6 15.48 -6.83 2.46
N ASP A 7 16.63 -6.24 2.80
CA ASP A 7 17.96 -6.83 2.53
C ASP A 7 18.08 -8.22 3.16
N ARG A 8 17.63 -8.36 4.41
CA ARG A 8 17.73 -9.61 5.18
C ARG A 8 16.92 -10.76 4.59
N VAL A 9 15.84 -10.46 3.89
CA VAL A 9 14.99 -11.47 3.24
C VAL A 9 15.31 -11.62 1.74
N GLY A 10 16.26 -10.84 1.22
CA GLY A 10 16.60 -10.81 -0.20
C GLY A 10 15.42 -10.35 -1.06
N ALA A 11 14.63 -9.39 -0.58
CA ALA A 11 13.47 -8.89 -1.31
C ALA A 11 13.88 -7.95 -2.46
N ASP A 12 13.18 -8.04 -3.57
CA ASP A 12 13.34 -7.12 -4.71
C ASP A 12 12.43 -5.89 -4.65
N GLY A 13 11.53 -5.82 -3.66
CA GLY A 13 10.56 -4.74 -3.50
C GLY A 13 9.69 -4.90 -2.26
N LEU A 14 8.84 -3.90 -2.03
CA LEU A 14 7.93 -3.83 -0.89
C LEU A 14 6.48 -3.70 -1.35
N ALA A 15 5.63 -4.63 -0.92
CA ALA A 15 4.18 -4.50 -1.04
C ALA A 15 3.62 -3.84 0.23
N VAL A 16 3.01 -2.67 0.08
CA VAL A 16 2.22 -2.01 1.13
C VAL A 16 0.77 -2.34 0.85
N HIS A 17 0.08 -3.00 1.77
CA HIS A 17 -1.34 -3.27 1.61
C HIS A 17 -2.19 -2.12 2.15
N THR A 18 -3.35 -1.93 1.54
CA THR A 18 -4.46 -1.12 2.06
C THR A 18 -5.67 -2.03 2.26
N ASN A 19 -6.32 -1.91 3.42
CA ASN A 19 -7.40 -2.79 3.85
C ASN A 19 -8.55 -2.05 4.60
N PRO A 20 -8.98 -0.85 4.18
CA PRO A 20 -9.85 0.01 4.97
C PRO A 20 -11.21 -0.63 5.31
N LEU A 21 -11.80 -1.39 4.37
CA LEU A 21 -13.06 -2.08 4.64
C LEU A 21 -12.87 -3.24 5.62
N GLN A 22 -11.73 -3.95 5.58
CA GLN A 22 -11.46 -5.02 6.53
C GLN A 22 -11.33 -4.45 7.95
N GLU A 23 -10.56 -3.38 8.13
CA GLU A 23 -10.39 -2.72 9.43
C GLU A 23 -11.71 -2.16 9.97
N ALA A 24 -12.52 -1.51 9.12
CA ALA A 24 -13.82 -0.98 9.51
C ALA A 24 -14.79 -2.07 10.01
N MET A 25 -14.66 -3.29 9.52
CA MET A 25 -15.47 -4.45 9.93
C MET A 25 -14.87 -5.20 11.13
N GLN A 26 -13.58 -5.03 11.40
CA GLN A 26 -12.88 -5.76 12.45
C GLN A 26 -13.18 -5.16 13.83
N HIS A 27 -13.35 -6.03 14.83
CA HIS A 27 -13.43 -5.57 16.21
C HIS A 27 -12.10 -4.90 16.61
N ASN A 28 -12.17 -3.62 16.99
CA ASN A 28 -11.01 -2.77 17.27
C ASN A 28 -10.08 -2.58 16.06
N GLY A 29 -10.59 -2.63 14.83
CA GLY A 29 -9.83 -2.22 13.65
C GLY A 29 -9.60 -0.71 13.62
N ASP A 30 -8.57 -0.30 12.88
CA ASP A 30 -8.27 1.12 12.69
C ASP A 30 -9.24 1.75 11.68
N THR A 31 -9.78 2.92 12.02
CA THR A 31 -10.69 3.65 11.13
C THR A 31 -10.12 5.00 10.69
N ASP A 32 -8.95 5.39 11.23
CA ASP A 32 -8.29 6.64 10.87
C ASP A 32 -7.19 6.40 9.82
N PHE A 33 -7.59 6.56 8.56
CA PHE A 33 -6.67 6.47 7.43
C PHE A 33 -6.05 7.82 7.05
N SER A 34 -6.24 8.87 7.85
CA SER A 34 -5.70 10.20 7.55
C SER A 34 -4.17 10.18 7.46
N GLY A 35 -3.63 10.90 6.47
CA GLY A 35 -2.19 10.96 6.20
C GLY A 35 -1.60 9.70 5.54
N SER A 36 -2.38 8.66 5.25
CA SER A 36 -1.84 7.41 4.66
C SER A 36 -1.18 7.62 3.31
N MET A 37 -1.74 8.50 2.47
CA MET A 37 -1.15 8.85 1.18
C MET A 37 0.19 9.59 1.32
N GLU A 38 0.31 10.49 2.30
CA GLU A 38 1.58 11.20 2.57
C GLU A 38 2.65 10.24 3.07
N ARG A 39 2.28 9.34 3.99
CA ARG A 39 3.18 8.29 4.50
C ARG A 39 3.64 7.34 3.40
N LEU A 40 2.72 6.92 2.52
CA LEU A 40 3.07 6.08 1.36
C LEU A 40 4.07 6.77 0.45
N ARG A 41 3.84 8.05 0.10
CA ARG A 41 4.75 8.86 -0.72
C ARG A 41 6.13 9.01 -0.07
N ALA A 42 6.17 9.25 1.23
CA ALA A 42 7.41 9.40 1.98
C ALA A 42 8.23 8.09 1.99
N VAL A 43 7.59 6.96 2.24
CA VAL A 43 8.25 5.64 2.23
C VAL A 43 8.75 5.31 0.83
N ALA A 44 7.88 5.41 -0.18
CA ALA A 44 8.21 5.09 -1.56
C ALA A 44 9.35 5.97 -2.11
N GLY A 45 9.40 7.25 -1.71
CA GLY A 45 10.46 8.17 -2.13
C GLY A 45 11.81 8.01 -1.42
N SER A 46 11.87 7.28 -0.30
CA SER A 46 13.08 7.25 0.56
C SER A 46 13.72 5.87 0.73
N ILE A 47 12.96 4.78 0.54
CA ILE A 47 13.44 3.44 0.90
C ILE A 47 14.47 2.84 -0.08
N GLY A 48 14.56 3.37 -1.31
CA GLY A 48 15.49 2.84 -2.32
C GLY A 48 15.07 1.50 -2.95
N TYR A 49 13.87 1.02 -2.64
CA TYR A 49 13.26 -0.19 -3.19
C TYR A 49 11.98 0.14 -3.96
N PRO A 50 11.63 -0.61 -5.02
CA PRO A 50 10.32 -0.53 -5.65
C PRO A 50 9.21 -0.77 -4.63
N VAL A 51 8.26 0.16 -4.55
CA VAL A 51 7.08 0.04 -3.67
C VAL A 51 5.83 -0.20 -4.52
N MET A 52 5.05 -1.22 -4.17
CA MET A 52 3.74 -1.52 -4.76
C MET A 52 2.65 -1.27 -3.71
N LEU A 53 1.58 -0.58 -4.09
CA LEU A 53 0.36 -0.55 -3.28
C LEU A 53 -0.56 -1.70 -3.70
N LYS A 54 -1.05 -2.51 -2.75
CA LYS A 54 -2.02 -3.57 -3.03
C LYS A 54 -3.29 -3.43 -2.19
N GLU A 55 -4.43 -3.73 -2.78
CA GLU A 55 -5.66 -4.00 -2.02
C GLU A 55 -5.67 -5.45 -1.49
N VAL A 56 -6.66 -5.80 -0.67
CA VAL A 56 -6.78 -7.12 -0.02
C VAL A 56 -8.10 -7.83 -0.31
N GLY A 57 -8.79 -7.47 -1.39
CA GLY A 57 -9.97 -8.19 -1.86
C GLY A 57 -11.15 -7.29 -2.23
N HIS A 58 -11.05 -5.98 -2.06
CA HIS A 58 -12.15 -5.05 -2.37
C HIS A 58 -11.87 -4.18 -3.60
N GLY A 59 -10.66 -4.25 -4.16
CA GLY A 59 -10.33 -3.56 -5.41
C GLY A 59 -9.85 -2.12 -5.22
N ILE A 60 -8.84 -1.72 -5.99
CA ILE A 60 -8.50 -0.31 -6.18
C ILE A 60 -9.31 0.25 -7.35
N GLY A 61 -10.27 1.13 -7.04
CA GLY A 61 -11.11 1.79 -8.03
C GLY A 61 -10.38 2.88 -8.83
N ALA A 62 -10.95 3.28 -9.96
CA ALA A 62 -10.34 4.28 -10.86
C ALA A 62 -10.05 5.63 -10.19
N ALA A 63 -10.94 6.10 -9.29
CA ALA A 63 -10.72 7.34 -8.55
C ALA A 63 -9.49 7.25 -7.63
N ALA A 64 -9.37 6.15 -6.86
CA ALA A 64 -8.20 5.92 -6.00
C ALA A 64 -6.91 5.75 -6.82
N ALA A 65 -6.98 5.05 -7.95
CA ALA A 65 -5.85 4.92 -8.87
C ALA A 65 -5.41 6.28 -9.45
N ALA A 66 -6.35 7.18 -9.75
CA ALA A 66 -6.03 8.53 -10.23
C ALA A 66 -5.27 9.37 -9.20
N GLU A 67 -5.57 9.23 -7.91
CA GLU A 67 -4.84 9.93 -6.82
C GLU A 67 -3.40 9.44 -6.65
N LEU A 68 -3.08 8.26 -7.18
CA LEU A 68 -1.77 7.61 -7.08
C LEU A 68 -0.85 7.92 -8.27
N VAL A 69 -1.34 8.61 -9.31
CA VAL A 69 -0.57 8.87 -10.55
C VAL A 69 0.77 9.54 -10.28
N ASP A 70 0.80 10.52 -9.38
CA ASP A 70 2.03 11.23 -9.01
C ASP A 70 2.74 10.61 -7.79
N CYS A 71 2.27 9.46 -7.29
CA CYS A 71 2.92 8.76 -6.18
C CYS A 71 4.12 7.99 -6.72
N PRO A 72 5.31 8.04 -6.09
CA PRO A 72 6.51 7.36 -6.59
C PRO A 72 6.48 5.84 -6.32
N ILE A 73 5.33 5.20 -6.52
CA ILE A 73 5.16 3.75 -6.44
C ILE A 73 5.44 3.13 -7.82
N ALA A 74 6.01 1.93 -7.81
CA ALA A 74 6.37 1.20 -9.02
C ALA A 74 5.17 0.47 -9.64
N ALA A 75 4.15 0.13 -8.84
CA ALA A 75 2.99 -0.62 -9.29
C ALA A 75 1.77 -0.48 -8.37
N ILE A 76 0.61 -0.86 -8.91
CA ILE A 76 -0.64 -1.05 -8.19
C ILE A 76 -1.10 -2.49 -8.43
N ASP A 77 -1.40 -3.22 -7.35
CA ASP A 77 -2.12 -4.50 -7.42
C ASP A 77 -3.58 -4.27 -6.99
N VAL A 78 -4.48 -4.37 -7.97
CA VAL A 78 -5.91 -4.09 -7.79
C VAL A 78 -6.53 -5.02 -6.75
N ALA A 79 -6.13 -6.30 -6.71
CA ALA A 79 -6.64 -7.30 -5.75
C ALA A 79 -8.17 -7.18 -5.50
N GLY A 80 -8.94 -7.26 -6.59
CA GLY A 80 -10.40 -7.16 -6.55
C GLY A 80 -11.08 -8.39 -5.96
N ALA A 81 -12.39 -8.29 -5.78
CA ALA A 81 -13.21 -9.36 -5.23
C ALA A 81 -13.33 -10.57 -6.18
N GLY A 82 -13.71 -11.73 -5.61
CA GLY A 82 -14.04 -12.96 -6.34
C GLY A 82 -13.01 -14.08 -6.27
N GLY A 83 -11.90 -13.86 -5.54
CA GLY A 83 -10.92 -14.89 -5.19
C GLY A 83 -11.25 -15.67 -3.93
#